data_AF-A0A1G6IBM8-F1
#
_entry.id   AF-A0A1G6IBM8-F1
#
_cell.length_a   1.000
_cell.length_b   1.000
_cell.length_c   1.000
_cell.angle_alpha   90.00
_cell.angle_beta   90.00
_cell.angle_gamma   90.00
#
_symmetry.space_group_name_H-M   'P 1'
#
loop_
_entity.id
_entity.type
_entity.pdbx_description
1 polymer ?
#
loop_
_entity_poly.entity_id
_entity_poly.type
_entity_poly.pdbx_seq_one_letter_code
_entity_poly.pdbx_strand_id
1 'polypeptide(L)'
;MSSKQEFTYPKIYLYRRIVQSKLFIDSNYAKHIDLDNISDEAFFSKFHFIRLFKNVYGKTPHQYLKAVRIENAKKLLKDGESVSEVCFLVGFDSLSSFSGLFKRMVGQSASTYAAIHKQNKALAAKTPLAFIPGCYAYQHGWSENSNFEETDL
;
A
#
# COMPACT_ATOMS: atom_id res chain seq x y z
N MET A 1 -35.59 -25.64 25.21
CA MET A 1 -35.01 -24.29 24.98
C MET A 1 -33.54 -24.51 24.62
N SER A 2 -33.21 -24.24 23.36
CA SER A 2 -31.99 -24.71 22.69
C SER A 2 -30.73 -24.13 23.33
N SER A 3 -29.85 -25.02 23.78
CA SER A 3 -28.50 -24.75 24.25
C SER A 3 -27.70 -23.95 23.21
N LYS A 4 -27.23 -22.76 23.59
CA LYS A 4 -26.15 -22.09 22.83
C LYS A 4 -24.88 -22.89 23.07
N GLN A 5 -24.54 -23.74 22.10
CA GLN A 5 -23.31 -24.51 22.10
C GLN A 5 -22.16 -23.55 21.79
N GLU A 6 -21.38 -23.22 22.83
CA GLU A 6 -20.17 -22.41 22.72
C GLU A 6 -19.10 -23.28 22.05
N PHE A 7 -18.98 -23.19 20.73
CA PHE A 7 -17.91 -23.88 19.99
C PHE A 7 -16.57 -23.22 20.33
N THR A 8 -15.85 -23.79 21.31
CA THR A 8 -14.51 -23.35 21.70
C THR A 8 -13.49 -23.83 20.67
N TYR A 9 -13.43 -23.16 19.51
CA TYR A 9 -12.36 -23.37 18.55
C TYR A 9 -11.04 -22.86 19.13
N PRO A 10 -9.93 -23.64 19.07
CA PRO A 10 -8.61 -23.15 19.42
C PRO A 10 -8.31 -21.85 18.65
N LYS A 11 -7.78 -20.82 19.33
CA LYS A 11 -7.57 -19.47 18.75
C LYS A 11 -6.88 -19.50 17.38
N ILE A 12 -6.00 -20.47 17.14
CA ILE A 12 -5.31 -20.69 15.86
C ILE A 12 -6.27 -20.79 14.66
N TYR A 13 -7.45 -21.41 14.81
CA TYR A 13 -8.44 -21.52 13.73
C TYR A 13 -9.07 -20.17 13.38
N LEU A 14 -9.35 -19.35 14.39
CA LEU A 14 -9.85 -17.98 14.20
C LEU A 14 -8.81 -17.14 13.46
N TYR A 15 -7.55 -17.19 13.90
CA TYR A 15 -6.46 -16.47 13.24
C TYR A 15 -6.28 -16.90 11.78
N ARG A 16 -6.33 -18.21 11.49
CA ARG A 16 -6.26 -18.72 10.11
C ARG A 16 -7.37 -18.15 9.23
N ARG A 17 -8.63 -18.16 9.69
CA ARG A 17 -9.76 -17.60 8.94
C ARG A 17 -9.64 -16.09 8.72
N ILE A 18 -9.18 -15.36 9.74
CA ILE A 18 -8.92 -13.92 9.61
C ILE A 18 -7.80 -13.64 8.60
N VAL A 19 -6.72 -14.44 8.61
CA VAL A 19 -5.65 -14.35 7.61
C VAL A 19 -6.17 -14.65 6.20
N GLN A 20 -7.05 -15.63 6.02
CA GLN A 20 -7.66 -15.91 4.71
C GLN A 20 -8.43 -14.70 4.17
N SER A 21 -9.27 -14.06 5.00
CA SER A 21 -9.97 -12.85 4.58
C SER A 21 -9.03 -11.69 4.19
N LYS A 22 -7.88 -11.54 4.88
CA LYS A 22 -6.84 -10.58 4.49
C LYS A 22 -6.27 -10.92 3.11
N LEU A 23 -5.90 -12.18 2.87
CA LEU A 23 -5.35 -12.63 1.58
C LEU A 23 -6.36 -12.42 0.45
N PHE A 24 -7.64 -12.63 0.72
CA PHE A 24 -8.72 -12.32 -0.20
C PHE A 24 -8.74 -10.83 -0.55
N ILE A 25 -8.67 -9.93 0.45
CA ILE A 25 -8.59 -8.48 0.21
C ILE A 25 -7.34 -8.14 -0.61
N ASP A 26 -6.17 -8.66 -0.24
CA ASP A 26 -4.91 -8.33 -0.90
C ASP A 26 -4.85 -8.80 -2.36
N SER A 27 -5.56 -9.87 -2.72
CA SER A 27 -5.63 -10.39 -4.08
C SER A 27 -6.75 -9.76 -4.92
N ASN A 28 -7.79 -9.21 -4.28
CA ASN A 28 -8.98 -8.69 -4.96
C ASN A 28 -9.22 -7.19 -4.73
N TYR A 29 -8.27 -6.44 -4.16
CA TYR A 29 -8.48 -5.04 -3.78
C TYR A 29 -8.97 -4.14 -4.91
N ALA A 30 -8.58 -4.42 -6.16
CA ALA A 30 -8.96 -3.64 -7.33
C ALA A 30 -10.42 -3.88 -7.78
N LYS A 31 -11.03 -4.99 -7.33
CA LYS A 31 -12.41 -5.32 -7.65
C LYS A 31 -13.38 -4.64 -6.67
N HIS A 32 -14.66 -4.59 -7.04
CA HIS A 32 -15.74 -4.23 -6.14
C HIS A 32 -16.02 -5.37 -5.16
N ILE A 33 -15.20 -5.46 -4.11
CA ILE A 33 -15.45 -6.37 -2.98
C ILE A 33 -16.12 -5.60 -1.85
N ASP A 34 -17.15 -6.20 -1.27
CA ASP A 34 -17.87 -5.66 -0.12
C ASP A 34 -17.57 -6.47 1.17
N LEU A 35 -18.22 -6.07 2.26
CA LEU A 35 -18.03 -6.74 3.55
C LEU A 35 -18.56 -8.17 3.54
N ASP A 36 -19.63 -8.45 2.79
CA ASP A 36 -20.20 -9.79 2.65
C ASP A 36 -19.15 -10.73 2.07
N ASN A 37 -18.59 -10.36 0.91
CA ASN A 37 -17.57 -11.14 0.23
C ASN A 37 -16.39 -11.46 1.16
N ILE A 38 -15.93 -10.46 1.93
CA ILE A 38 -14.77 -10.62 2.81
C ILE A 38 -15.10 -11.50 4.03
N SER A 39 -16.30 -11.35 4.61
CA SER A 39 -16.70 -12.13 5.80
C SER A 39 -17.01 -13.58 5.48
N ASP A 40 -17.53 -13.85 4.28
CA ASP A 40 -17.86 -15.19 3.81
C ASP A 40 -16.60 -16.06 3.67
N GLU A 41 -15.49 -15.47 3.19
CA GLU A 41 -14.17 -16.12 3.14
C GLU A 41 -13.66 -16.53 4.54
N ALA A 42 -14.06 -15.80 5.58
CA ALA A 42 -13.71 -16.12 6.97
C ALA A 42 -14.75 -17.05 7.65
N PHE A 43 -15.88 -17.35 6.99
CA PHE A 43 -17.01 -18.09 7.58
C PHE A 43 -17.47 -17.52 8.92
N PHE A 44 -17.55 -16.19 9.03
CA PHE A 44 -18.03 -15.49 10.21
C PHE A 44 -19.19 -14.55 9.87
N SER A 45 -20.09 -14.34 10.83
CA SER A 45 -21.06 -13.25 10.71
C SER A 45 -20.33 -11.89 10.64
N LYS A 46 -20.87 -10.94 9.87
CA LYS A 46 -20.27 -9.61 9.64
C LYS A 46 -19.83 -8.91 10.92
N PHE A 47 -20.71 -8.87 11.93
CA PHE A 47 -20.42 -8.16 13.18
C PHE A 47 -19.28 -8.81 13.96
N HIS A 48 -19.23 -10.14 14.00
CA HIS A 48 -18.15 -10.87 14.66
C HIS A 48 -16.85 -10.69 13.89
N PHE A 49 -16.91 -10.80 12.56
CA PHE A 49 -15.79 -10.60 11.66
C PHE A 49 -15.13 -9.23 11.81
N ILE A 50 -15.91 -8.13 11.77
CA ILE A 50 -15.36 -6.77 11.92
C ILE A 50 -14.58 -6.64 13.23
N ARG A 51 -15.16 -7.13 14.34
CA ARG A 51 -14.52 -7.05 15.66
C ARG A 51 -13.23 -7.85 15.70
N LEU A 52 -13.27 -9.10 15.24
CA LEU A 52 -12.09 -9.96 15.19
C LEU A 52 -10.99 -9.37 14.29
N PHE A 53 -11.34 -8.97 13.07
CA PHE A 53 -10.39 -8.40 12.11
C PHE A 53 -9.75 -7.13 12.67
N LYS A 54 -10.52 -6.25 13.30
CA LYS A 54 -9.99 -5.04 13.97
C LYS A 54 -9.09 -5.39 15.15
N ASN A 55 -9.44 -6.40 15.95
CA ASN A 55 -8.59 -6.84 17.06
C ASN A 55 -7.25 -7.41 16.58
N VAL A 56 -7.23 -8.07 15.42
CA VAL A 56 -6.01 -8.66 14.84
C VAL A 56 -5.15 -7.63 14.11
N TYR A 57 -5.76 -6.74 13.31
CA TYR A 57 -5.03 -5.83 12.40
C TYR A 57 -5.08 -4.35 12.79
N GLY A 58 -5.77 -3.99 13.87
CA GLY A 58 -5.92 -2.62 14.38
C GLY A 58 -6.88 -1.73 13.56
N LYS A 59 -7.44 -2.24 12.47
CA LYS A 59 -8.30 -1.50 11.53
C LYS A 59 -9.46 -2.37 11.05
N THR A 60 -10.59 -1.76 10.71
CA THR A 60 -11.73 -2.50 10.15
C THR A 60 -11.41 -3.04 8.76
N PRO A 61 -12.10 -4.09 8.27
CA PRO A 61 -11.87 -4.63 6.92
C PRO A 61 -11.95 -3.56 5.83
N HIS A 62 -12.94 -2.66 5.90
CA HIS A 62 -13.08 -1.56 4.95
C HIS A 62 -11.93 -0.54 5.03
N GLN A 63 -11.43 -0.24 6.23
CA GLN A 63 -10.24 0.60 6.40
C GLN A 63 -8.98 -0.08 5.84
N TYR A 64 -8.87 -1.39 6.01
CA TYR A 64 -7.78 -2.19 5.45
C TYR A 64 -7.79 -2.19 3.92
N LEU A 65 -8.94 -2.44 3.30
CA LEU A 65 -9.10 -2.37 1.84
C LEU A 65 -8.66 -1.02 1.29
N LYS A 66 -9.12 0.08 1.88
CA LYS A 66 -8.69 1.44 1.49
C LYS A 66 -7.18 1.62 1.59
N ALA A 67 -6.56 1.14 2.66
CA ALA A 67 -5.11 1.21 2.81
C ALA A 67 -4.36 0.41 1.74
N VAL A 68 -4.81 -0.82 1.44
CA VAL A 68 -4.22 -1.64 0.37
C VAL A 68 -4.35 -0.95 -1.00
N ARG A 69 -5.52 -0.38 -1.30
CA ARG A 69 -5.72 0.37 -2.56
C ARG A 69 -4.78 1.56 -2.68
N ILE A 70 -4.61 2.35 -1.61
CA ILE A 70 -3.69 3.51 -1.62
C ILE A 70 -2.23 3.08 -1.73
N GLU A 71 -1.81 2.00 -1.05
CA GLU A 71 -0.44 1.51 -1.17
C GLU A 71 -0.13 1.00 -2.58
N ASN A 72 -1.08 0.35 -3.24
CA ASN A 72 -0.90 -0.03 -4.65
C ASN A 72 -0.97 1.18 -5.59
N ALA A 73 -1.81 2.18 -5.31
CA ALA A 73 -1.84 3.42 -6.08
C ALA A 73 -0.48 4.14 -6.05
N LYS A 74 0.17 4.20 -4.88
CA LYS A 74 1.52 4.77 -4.74
C LYS A 74 2.54 4.05 -5.63
N LYS A 75 2.45 2.73 -5.82
CA LYS A 75 3.35 1.98 -6.70
C LYS A 75 3.13 2.37 -8.15
N LEU A 76 1.88 2.30 -8.62
CA LEU A 76 1.54 2.65 -10.02
C LEU A 76 1.93 4.10 -10.38
N LEU A 77 1.70 5.05 -9.47
CA LEU A 77 2.13 6.44 -9.69
C LEU A 77 3.65 6.60 -9.78
N LYS A 78 4.44 5.77 -9.09
CA LYS A 78 5.91 5.76 -9.21
C LYS A 78 6.36 5.13 -10.53
N ASP A 79 5.60 4.16 -11.03
CA ASP A 79 5.89 3.48 -12.29
C ASP A 79 5.59 4.37 -13.50
N GLY A 80 4.72 5.37 -13.33
CA GLY A 80 4.50 6.46 -14.28
C GLY A 80 3.06 6.56 -14.79
N GLU A 81 2.15 5.73 -14.27
CA GLU A 81 0.74 5.73 -14.63
C GLU A 81 0.07 7.07 -14.31
N SER A 82 -0.92 7.48 -15.11
CA SER A 82 -1.63 8.72 -14.85
C SER A 82 -2.54 8.60 -13.62
N VAL A 83 -2.78 9.72 -12.94
CA VAL A 83 -3.67 9.76 -11.75
C VAL A 83 -5.07 9.22 -12.06
N SER A 84 -5.57 9.46 -13.27
CA SER A 84 -6.88 8.98 -13.72
C SER A 84 -6.89 7.46 -13.88
N GLU A 85 -5.90 6.89 -14.57
CA GLU A 85 -5.78 5.43 -14.75
C GLU A 85 -5.62 4.73 -13.39
N VAL A 86 -4.76 5.25 -12.53
CA VAL A 86 -4.51 4.68 -11.20
C VAL A 86 -5.80 4.62 -10.37
N CYS A 87 -6.66 5.65 -10.45
CA CYS A 87 -7.93 5.68 -9.74
C CYS A 87 -8.77 4.42 -10.03
N PHE A 88 -8.93 4.08 -11.31
CA PHE A 88 -9.74 2.93 -11.73
C PHE A 88 -8.98 1.60 -11.55
N LEU A 89 -7.68 1.56 -11.81
CA LEU A 89 -6.85 0.36 -11.62
C LEU A 89 -6.83 -0.14 -10.17
N VAL A 90 -6.97 0.77 -9.19
CA VAL A 90 -7.03 0.41 -7.77
C VAL A 90 -8.46 0.28 -7.23
N GLY A 91 -9.47 0.34 -8.10
CA GLY A 91 -10.86 0.01 -7.78
C GLY A 91 -11.70 1.14 -7.21
N PHE A 92 -11.37 2.41 -7.48
CA PHE A 92 -12.24 3.54 -7.16
C PHE A 92 -13.14 3.90 -8.34
N ASP A 93 -14.41 4.21 -8.05
CA ASP A 93 -15.39 4.64 -9.05
C ASP A 93 -15.23 6.10 -9.51
N SER A 94 -14.55 6.93 -8.70
CA SER A 94 -14.41 8.35 -9.01
C SER A 94 -13.09 8.94 -8.54
N LEU A 95 -12.55 9.83 -9.38
CA LEU A 95 -11.33 10.59 -9.08
C LEU A 95 -11.47 11.44 -7.82
N SER A 96 -12.66 11.95 -7.51
CA SER A 96 -12.91 12.79 -6.33
C SER A 96 -12.71 11.99 -5.04
N SER A 97 -13.36 10.83 -4.94
CA SER A 97 -13.21 9.92 -3.79
C SER A 97 -11.77 9.46 -3.62
N PHE A 98 -11.12 9.07 -4.72
CA PHE A 98 -9.73 8.65 -4.73
C PHE A 98 -8.80 9.78 -4.27
N SER A 99 -8.88 10.95 -4.89
CA SER A 99 -7.98 12.09 -4.62
C SER A 99 -8.09 12.57 -3.18
N GLY A 100 -9.32 12.67 -2.66
CA GLY A 100 -9.56 13.08 -1.27
C GLY A 100 -9.00 12.07 -0.26
N LEU A 101 -9.17 10.78 -0.51
CA LEU A 101 -8.62 9.74 0.35
C LEU A 101 -7.10 9.65 0.25
N PHE A 102 -6.53 9.71 -0.95
CA PHE A 102 -5.10 9.67 -1.19
C PHE A 102 -4.40 10.81 -0.45
N LYS A 103 -4.88 12.05 -0.63
CA LYS A 103 -4.31 13.21 0.08
C LYS A 103 -4.37 13.05 1.59
N ARG A 104 -5.48 12.54 2.13
CA ARG A 104 -5.64 12.32 3.57
C ARG A 104 -4.68 11.26 4.12
N MET A 105 -4.44 10.17 3.38
CA MET A 105 -3.62 9.06 3.83
C MET A 105 -2.12 9.27 3.57
N VAL A 106 -1.77 9.98 2.50
CA VAL A 106 -0.37 10.19 2.06
C VAL A 106 0.18 11.56 2.49
N GLY A 107 -0.69 12.53 2.78
CA GLY A 107 -0.31 13.90 3.17
C GLY A 107 -0.18 14.88 1.98
N GLN A 108 -0.16 14.38 0.74
CA GLN A 108 -0.05 15.18 -0.48
C GLN A 108 -0.94 14.63 -1.60
N SER A 109 -1.22 15.45 -2.62
CA SER A 109 -2.04 15.03 -3.75
C SER A 109 -1.35 13.92 -4.57
N ALA A 110 -2.15 13.08 -5.24
CA ALA A 110 -1.64 12.04 -6.14
C ALA A 110 -0.79 12.63 -7.28
N SER A 111 -1.21 13.76 -7.85
CA SER A 111 -0.46 14.45 -8.91
C SER A 111 0.90 14.95 -8.43
N THR A 112 0.95 15.60 -7.25
CA THR A 112 2.21 16.04 -6.64
C THR A 112 3.11 14.84 -6.32
N TYR A 113 2.54 13.75 -5.80
CA TYR A 113 3.26 12.51 -5.53
C TYR A 113 3.91 11.92 -6.79
N ALA A 114 3.15 11.79 -7.89
CA ALA A 114 3.66 11.31 -9.16
C ALA A 114 4.76 12.23 -9.72
N ALA A 115 4.57 13.55 -9.66
CA ALA A 115 5.55 14.52 -10.17
C ALA A 115 6.90 14.43 -9.44
N ILE A 116 6.90 14.38 -8.10
CA ILE A 116 8.11 14.24 -7.28
C ILE A 116 8.82 12.92 -7.63
N HIS A 117 8.08 11.82 -7.72
CA HIS A 117 8.69 10.52 -8.03
C HIS A 117 9.24 10.45 -9.47
N LYS A 118 8.55 11.07 -10.44
CA LYS A 118 9.04 11.19 -11.82
C LYS A 118 10.33 12.02 -11.88
N GLN A 119 10.39 13.14 -11.16
CA GLN A 119 11.59 13.97 -11.06
C GLN A 119 12.75 13.20 -10.42
N ASN A 120 12.51 12.51 -9.31
CA ASN A 120 13.52 11.70 -8.62
C ASN A 120 14.05 10.58 -9.52
N LYS A 121 13.18 9.89 -10.28
CA LYS A 121 13.57 8.86 -11.25
C LYS A 121 14.43 9.44 -12.38
N ALA A 122 14.07 10.61 -12.90
CA ALA A 122 14.85 11.30 -13.92
C ALA A 122 16.22 11.77 -13.39
N LEU A 123 16.29 12.25 -12.14
CA LEU A 123 17.55 12.63 -11.50
C LEU A 123 18.43 11.39 -11.26
N ALA A 124 17.86 10.29 -10.79
CA ALA A 124 18.61 9.04 -10.58
C ALA A 124 19.20 8.48 -11.88
N ALA A 125 18.50 8.65 -13.01
CA ALA A 125 19.02 8.26 -14.32
C ALA A 125 20.16 9.18 -14.80
N LYS A 126 20.11 10.49 -14.49
CA LYS A 126 21.12 11.48 -14.92
C LYS A 126 22.36 11.49 -14.03
N THR A 127 22.17 11.39 -12.72
CA THR A 127 23.22 11.50 -11.69
C THR A 127 23.05 10.38 -10.66
N PRO A 128 23.37 9.13 -11.02
CA PRO A 128 23.14 7.98 -10.14
C PRO A 128 23.93 8.07 -8.83
N LEU A 129 25.13 8.65 -8.86
CA LEU A 129 25.97 8.83 -7.66
C LEU A 129 25.36 9.77 -6.62
N ALA A 130 24.44 10.66 -7.01
CA ALA A 130 23.74 11.54 -6.05
C ALA A 130 22.80 10.76 -5.11
N PHE A 131 22.45 9.51 -5.43
CA PHE A 131 21.58 8.65 -4.62
C PHE A 131 22.33 7.57 -3.84
N ILE A 132 23.66 7.53 -3.96
CA ILE A 132 24.52 6.55 -3.31
C ILE A 132 25.28 7.29 -2.21
N PRO A 133 25.27 6.80 -0.95
CA PRO A 133 26.08 7.41 0.10
C PRO A 133 27.56 7.51 -0.32
N GLY A 134 28.20 8.65 -0.08
CA GLY A 134 29.55 8.91 -0.54
C GLY A 134 30.53 7.81 -0.15
N CYS A 135 30.55 7.37 1.11
CA CYS A 135 31.42 6.30 1.59
C CYS A 135 31.30 5.00 0.78
N TYR A 136 30.09 4.64 0.36
CA TYR A 136 29.83 3.46 -0.45
C TYR A 136 30.35 3.65 -1.88
N ALA A 137 30.16 4.83 -2.45
CA ALA A 137 30.71 5.17 -3.76
C ALA A 137 32.25 5.17 -3.75
N TYR A 138 32.89 5.72 -2.71
CA TYR A 138 34.35 5.69 -2.53
C TYR A 138 34.88 4.26 -2.40
N GLN A 139 34.26 3.43 -1.57
CA GLN A 139 34.66 2.03 -1.36
C GLN A 139 34.66 1.22 -2.68
N HIS A 140 33.76 1.55 -3.60
CA HIS A 140 33.64 0.88 -4.90
C HIS A 140 34.37 1.61 -6.04
N GLY A 141 35.15 2.67 -5.75
CA GLY A 141 35.91 3.43 -6.75
C GLY A 141 35.03 4.23 -7.73
N TRP A 142 33.76 4.47 -7.39
CA TRP A 142 32.81 5.14 -8.29
C TRP A 142 32.94 6.66 -8.29
N SER A 143 33.66 7.23 -7.33
CA SER A 143 33.92 8.66 -7.18
C SER A 143 35.29 9.10 -7.70
N GLU A 144 36.18 8.18 -8.09
CA GLU A 144 37.57 8.52 -8.47
C GLU A 144 37.68 9.12 -9.89
N ASN A 145 36.64 9.00 -10.72
CA ASN A 145 36.60 9.57 -12.09
C ASN A 145 35.95 10.96 -12.18
N SER A 146 35.58 11.59 -11.06
CA SER A 146 35.24 13.01 -11.07
C SER A 146 36.53 13.81 -10.99
N ASN A 147 37.02 14.27 -12.16
CA ASN A 147 38.09 15.26 -12.31
C ASN A 147 37.73 16.57 -11.58
N PHE A 148 37.79 16.55 -10.25
CA PHE A 148 37.92 17.76 -9.45
C PHE A 148 39.41 18.06 -9.42
N GLU A 149 39.88 18.87 -10.37
CA GLU A 149 41.08 19.64 -10.13
C GLU A 149 40.79 20.52 -8.91
N GLU A 150 41.47 20.24 -7.80
CA GLU A 150 41.59 21.17 -6.70
C GLU A 150 42.23 22.43 -7.28
N THR A 151 41.44 23.50 -7.45
CA THR A 151 42.01 24.81 -7.67
C THR A 151 42.63 25.26 -6.35
N ASP A 152 43.93 24.99 -6.21
CA ASP A 152 44.79 25.69 -5.28
C ASP A 152 44.69 27.19 -5.56
N LEU A 153 44.23 27.98 -4.58
CA LEU A 153 44.67 29.35 -4.28
C LEU A 153 44.17 29.77 -2.88
#